data_AF-A0A2M7S0I2-F1
#
_entry.id   AF-A0A2M7S0I2-F1
#
_cell.length_a   1.000
_cell.length_b   1.000
_cell.length_c   1.000
_cell.angle_alpha   90.00
_cell.angle_beta   90.00
_cell.angle_gamma   90.00
#
_symmetry.space_group_name_H-M   'P 1'
#
loop_
_entity.id
_entity.type
_entity.pdbx_description
1 polymer ?
#
loop_
_entity_poly.entity_id
_entity_poly.type
_entity_poly.pdbx_seq_one_letter_code
_entity_poly.pdbx_strand_id
1 'polypeptide(L)' 'MRNVQSISITIPTNLVERLDKLQKVEMKSCSGIITEAIKQYVEWQQYKRIQKELSLIAKAKNIITEENVNKVIHELR' A
#
# COMPACT_ATOMS: atom_id res chain seq x y z
N MET A 1 -12.09 16.22 17.23
CA MET A 1 -11.64 16.95 16.01
C MET A 1 -11.04 15.94 15.05
N ARG A 2 -11.37 15.99 13.76
CA ARG A 2 -10.67 15.17 12.76
C ARG A 2 -9.30 15.83 12.50
N ASN A 3 -8.21 15.14 12.81
CA ASN A 3 -6.85 15.63 12.52
C ASN A 3 -6.62 15.58 11.00
N VAL A 4 -6.86 16.68 10.32
CA VAL A 4 -6.69 16.81 8.86
C VAL A 4 -5.78 18.01 8.58
N GLN A 5 -4.80 17.83 7.69
CA GLN A 5 -3.92 18.89 7.21
C GLN A 5 -4.16 19.11 5.72
N SER A 6 -4.30 20.37 5.29
CA SER A 6 -4.40 20.70 3.87
C SER A 6 -3.02 20.63 3.20
N ILE A 7 -3.01 20.12 1.98
CA ILE A 7 -1.84 20.09 1.11
C ILE A 7 -2.20 20.73 -0.23
N SER A 8 -1.26 21.46 -0.82
CA SER A 8 -1.38 22.00 -2.18
C SER A 8 -0.27 21.39 -3.03
N ILE A 9 -0.64 20.82 -4.18
CA ILE A 9 0.29 20.14 -5.08
C ILE A 9 0.00 20.56 -6.52
N THR A 10 1.04 20.56 -7.35
CA THR A 10 0.91 20.71 -8.79
C THR A 10 1.00 19.34 -9.44
N ILE A 11 0.02 19.01 -10.28
CA ILE A 11 0.00 17.74 -11.03
C ILE A 11 -0.17 18.01 -12.53
N PRO A 12 0.27 17.09 -13.41
CA PRO A 12 0.07 17.20 -14.85
C PRO A 12 -1.41 17.40 -15.23
N THR A 13 -1.69 18.26 -16.22
CA THR A 13 -3.05 18.59 -16.66
C THR A 13 -3.84 17.37 -17.11
N ASN A 14 -3.19 16.45 -17.83
CA ASN A 14 -3.81 15.18 -18.23
C ASN A 14 -4.22 14.30 -17.04
N LEU A 15 -3.57 14.43 -15.88
CA LEU A 15 -3.93 13.71 -14.67
C LEU A 15 -5.14 14.35 -14.00
N VAL A 16 -5.26 15.68 -14.02
CA VAL A 16 -6.46 16.41 -13.56
C VAL A 16 -7.69 15.95 -14.33
N GLU A 17 -7.60 15.88 -15.67
CA GLU A 17 -8.71 15.41 -16.52
C GLU A 17 -9.14 13.97 -16.19
N ARG A 18 -8.17 13.09 -15.90
CA ARG A 18 -8.45 11.71 -15.49
C ARG A 18 -9.10 11.66 -14.11
N LEU A 19 -8.65 12.49 -13.17
CA LEU A 19 -9.21 12.58 -11.83
C LEU A 19 -10.65 13.09 -11.87
N ASP A 20 -10.96 14.08 -12.70
CA ASP A 20 -12.34 14.57 -12.90
C ASP A 20 -13.28 13.52 -13.46
N LYS A 21 -12.79 12.67 -14.38
CA LYS A 21 -13.55 11.52 -14.88
C LYS A 21 -13.79 10.49 -13.76
N LEU A 22 -12.76 10.18 -12.97
CA LEU A 22 -12.88 9.23 -11.85
C LEU A 22 -13.86 9.72 -10.78
N GLN A 23 -13.84 11.01 -10.44
CA GLN A 23 -14.78 11.61 -9.50
C GLN A 23 -16.24 11.40 -9.94
N LYS A 24 -16.53 11.57 -11.24
CA LYS A 24 -17.88 11.36 -11.80
C LYS A 24 -18.31 9.89 -11.79
N VAL A 25 -17.40 8.97 -12.10
CA VAL A 25 -17.69 7.53 -12.18
C VAL A 25 -17.85 6.92 -10.79
N GLU A 26 -16.96 7.25 -9.86
CA GLU A 26 -16.96 6.67 -8.51
C GLU A 26 -17.82 7.44 -7.50
N MET A 27 -18.37 8.60 -7.90
CA MET A 27 -19.10 9.51 -7.02
C MET A 27 -18.30 9.91 -5.75
N LYS A 28 -16.98 10.07 -5.90
CA LYS A 28 -16.06 10.47 -4.81
C LYS A 28 -15.52 11.86 -5.05
N SER A 29 -15.16 12.54 -3.97
CA SER A 29 -14.41 13.80 -4.06
C SER A 29 -12.96 13.56 -4.49
N CYS A 30 -12.35 14.56 -5.13
CA CYS A 30 -10.92 14.62 -5.42
C CYS A 30 -10.07 14.28 -4.18
N SER A 31 -10.38 14.87 -3.03
CA SER A 31 -9.70 14.59 -1.77
C SER A 31 -9.84 13.14 -1.32
N GLY A 32 -11.01 12.52 -1.52
CA GLY A 32 -11.25 11.11 -1.19
C GLY A 32 -10.39 10.19 -2.05
N ILE A 33 -10.41 10.38 -3.37
CA ILE A 33 -9.62 9.59 -4.31
C ILE A 33 -8.12 9.73 -4.01
N ILE A 34 -7.63 10.95 -3.82
CA ILE A 34 -6.21 11.20 -3.52
C ILE A 34 -5.83 10.57 -2.18
N THR A 35 -6.68 10.69 -1.16
CA THR A 35 -6.41 10.10 0.17
C THR A 35 -6.31 8.58 0.08
N GLU A 36 -7.24 7.93 -0.62
CA GLU A 36 -7.22 6.48 -0.84
C GLU A 36 -5.97 6.04 -1.61
N ALA A 37 -5.63 6.74 -2.69
CA ALA A 37 -4.46 6.43 -3.50
C ALA A 37 -3.15 6.57 -2.70
N ILE A 38 -3.01 7.66 -1.92
CA ILE A 38 -1.83 7.87 -1.06
C ILE A 38 -1.77 6.80 0.02
N LYS A 39 -2.90 6.45 0.65
CA LYS A 39 -2.95 5.41 1.68
C LYS A 39 -2.48 4.07 1.13
N GLN A 40 -3.01 3.64 -0.02
CA GLN A 40 -2.58 2.41 -0.68
C GLN A 40 -1.11 2.43 -1.04
N TYR A 41 -0.60 3.57 -1.54
CA TYR A 41 0.82 3.71 -1.85
C TYR A 41 1.70 3.55 -0.61
N VAL A 42 1.36 4.21 0.50
CA VAL A 42 2.12 4.12 1.77
C VAL A 42 2.11 2.69 2.32
N GLU A 43 0.94 2.06 2.40
CA GLU A 43 0.79 0.68 2.87
C GLU A 43 1.61 -0.29 2.02
N TRP A 44 1.59 -0.12 0.69
CA TRP A 44 2.38 -0.94 -0.22
C TRP A 44 3.88 -0.78 -0.04
N GLN A 45 4.36 0.46 0.18
CA GLN A 45 5.79 0.69 0.47
C GLN A 45 6.20 0.05 1.81
N GLN A 46 5.35 0.13 2.84
CA GLN A 46 5.59 -0.55 4.11
C GLN A 46 5.65 -2.07 3.94
N TYR A 47 4.69 -2.65 3.22
CA TYR A 47 4.67 -4.08 2.93
C TYR A 47 5.93 -4.53 2.19
N LYS A 48 6.39 -3.78 1.18
CA LYS A 48 7.65 -4.09 0.46
C LYS A 48 8.86 -4.10 1.38
N ARG A 49 8.91 -3.18 2.34
CA ARG A 49 10.01 -3.11 3.31
C ARG A 49 10.02 -4.33 4.22
N ILE A 50 8.87 -4.67 4.81
CA ILE A 50 8.69 -5.88 5.63
C ILE A 50 9.02 -7.12 4.81
N GLN A 51 8.49 -7.18 3.58
CA GLN A 51 8.88 -7.99 2.42
C GLN A 51 10.36 -8.39 2.47
N LYS A 52 11.16 -7.37 2.21
CA LYS A 52 12.61 -7.46 2.06
C LYS A 52 13.30 -7.91 3.35
N GLU A 53 12.94 -7.34 4.48
CA GLU A 53 13.54 -7.65 5.78
C GLU A 53 13.27 -9.11 6.18
N LEU A 54 12.02 -9.56 6.09
CA LEU A 54 11.64 -10.93 6.42
C LEU A 54 12.21 -11.95 5.42
N SER A 55 12.34 -11.59 4.14
CA SER A 55 12.96 -12.48 3.14
C SER A 55 14.42 -12.79 3.49
N LEU A 56 15.18 -11.83 4.01
CA LEU A 56 16.56 -12.06 4.45
C LEU A 56 16.62 -13.03 5.64
N ILE A 57 15.73 -12.86 6.62
CA ILE A 57 15.63 -13.72 7.79
C ILE A 57 15.21 -15.14 7.38
N ALA A 58 14.21 -15.25 6.50
CA ALA A 58 13.71 -16.53 5.99
C ALA A 58 14.81 -17.30 5.25
N LYS A 59 15.57 -16.62 4.38
CA LYS A 59 16.74 -17.21 3.70
C LYS A 59 17.81 -17.69 4.68
N ALA A 60 18.15 -16.90 5.69
CA ALA A 60 19.11 -17.31 6.72
C ALA A 60 18.64 -18.56 7.51
N LYS A 61 17.32 -18.77 7.60
CA LYS A 61 16.70 -19.94 8.23
C LYS A 61 16.34 -21.08 7.26
N ASN A 62 16.74 -20.99 5.98
CA ASN A 62 16.37 -21.94 4.92
C ASN A 62 14.85 -22.14 4.76
N ILE A 63 14.06 -21.11 5.07
CA ILE A 63 12.60 -21.08 4.85
C ILE A 63 12.39 -20.41 3.49
N ILE A 64 12.31 -21.21 2.43
CA ILE A 64 12.22 -20.72 1.05
C ILE A 64 11.03 -21.29 0.29
N THR A 65 10.37 -22.34 0.82
CA THR A 65 9.15 -22.91 0.26
C THR A 65 7.95 -22.69 1.19
N GLU A 66 6.76 -22.77 0.62
CA GLU A 66 5.51 -22.75 1.38
C GLU A 66 5.43 -23.91 2.39
N GLU A 67 5.99 -25.07 2.06
CA GLU A 67 6.08 -26.22 2.97
C GLU A 67 6.97 -25.92 4.19
N ASN A 68 8.06 -25.17 4.01
CA ASN A 68 8.89 -24.73 5.14
C ASN A 68 8.11 -23.80 6.07
N VAL A 69 7.33 -22.88 5.49
CA VAL A 69 6.48 -21.97 6.26
C VAL A 69 5.43 -22.77 7.05
N ASN A 70 4.76 -23.71 6.40
CA ASN A 70 3.75 -24.56 7.03
C ASN A 70 4.32 -25.39 8.19
N LYS A 71 5.52 -25.95 8.04
CA LYS A 71 6.21 -26.67 9.13
C LYS A 71 6.46 -25.77 10.33
N VAL A 72 7.05 -24.58 10.10
CA VAL A 72 7.35 -23.62 11.19
C VAL A 72 6.09 -23.15 11.90
N ILE A 73 5.00 -22.88 11.17
CA ILE A 73 3.73 -22.47 11.77
C ILE A 73 3.13 -23.62 12.59
N HIS A 74 3.19 -24.86 12.08
CA HIS A 74 2.63 -26.00 12.78
C HIS A 74 3.41 -26.34 14.07
N GLU A 75 4.72 -26.16 14.09
CA GLU A 75 5.58 -26.35 15.28
C GLU A 75 5.34 -25.30 16.38
N LEU A 76 4.85 -24.10 16.01
CA LEU A 76 4.57 -23.01 16.95
C LEU A 76 3.13 -23.04 17.52
N ARG A 77 2.28 -23.95 17.06
CA ARG A 77 0.85 -24.00 17.35
C ARG A 77 0.51 -25.13 18.31
#